data_AF-A0A6G1ID97-F1
#
_entry.id   AF-A0A6G1ID97-F1
#
_cell.length_a   1.000
_cell.length_b   1.000
_cell.length_c   1.000
_cell.angle_alpha   90.00
_cell.angle_beta   90.00
_cell.angle_gamma   90.00
#
_symmetry.space_group_name_H-M   'P 1'
#
loop_
_entity.id
_entity.type
_entity.pdbx_description
1 polymer ?
#
loop_
_entity_poly.entity_id
_entity_poly.type
_entity_poly.pdbx_seq_one_letter_code
_entity_poly.pdbx_strand_id
1 'polypeptide(L)' 'MAAIDAALAAISSLKLGEKVNYTYIAADYSVKRLTLLRRHRGKIIKCRNLNESQEQALIEYIKDLNKRGLPPIR' A
#
# COMPACT_ATOMS: atom_id res chain seq x y z
N MET A 1 18.80 9.97 -3.32
CA MET A 1 17.49 9.31 -3.12
C MET A 1 17.14 9.07 -1.66
N ALA A 2 18.12 9.00 -0.74
CA ALA A 2 17.91 8.71 0.69
C ALA A 2 16.86 9.58 1.40
N ALA A 3 16.81 10.89 1.15
CA ALA A 3 15.87 11.79 1.83
C ALA A 3 14.39 11.51 1.52
N ILE A 4 14.09 11.07 0.29
CA ILE A 4 12.72 10.71 -0.12
C ILE A 4 12.29 9.41 0.57
N ASP A 5 13.18 8.43 0.63
CA ASP A 5 12.87 7.14 1.26
C ASP A 5 12.75 7.25 2.79
N ALA A 6 13.56 8.11 3.42
CA ALA A 6 13.42 8.45 4.83
C ALA A 6 12.08 9.15 5.13
N ALA A 7 11.68 10.12 4.30
CA ALA A 7 10.38 10.78 4.43
C ALA A 7 9.20 9.81 4.22
N LEU A 8 9.34 8.81 3.33
CA LEU A 8 8.34 7.76 3.15
C LEU A 8 8.27 6.81 4.35
N ALA A 9 9.40 6.46 4.95
CA ALA A 9 9.43 5.66 6.18
C ALA A 9 8.75 6.40 7.34
N ALA A 10 8.97 7.71 7.48
CA ALA A 10 8.28 8.54 8.46
C ALA A 10 6.76 8.52 8.26
N ILE A 11 6.28 8.55 7.01
CA ILE A 11 4.85 8.42 6.70
C ILE A 11 4.33 7.01 7.04
N SER A 12 5.07 5.95 6.73
CA SER A 12 4.70 4.57 7.07
C SER A 12 4.67 4.28 8.57
N SER A 13 5.43 5.03 9.37
CA SER A 13 5.43 4.92 10.83
C SER A 13 4.27 5.64 11.51
N LEU A 14 3.49 6.47 10.79
CA LEU A 14 2.26 7.07 11.32
C LEU A 14 1.19 5.99 11.51
N LYS A 15 0.35 6.14 12.53
CA LYS A 15 -0.70 5.15 12.82
C LYS A 15 -1.68 5.08 11.65
N LEU A 16 -2.07 3.85 11.27
CA LEU A 16 -3.14 3.63 10.29
C LEU A 16 -4.42 4.33 10.76
N GLY A 17 -4.76 5.44 10.10
CA GLY A 17 -5.92 6.28 10.44
C GLY A 17 -5.59 7.75 10.73
N GLU A 18 -4.33 8.11 10.95
CA GLU A 18 -3.93 9.51 11.13
C GLU A 18 -3.80 10.27 9.80
N LYS A 19 -4.20 11.54 9.81
CA LYS A 19 -4.07 12.42 8.63
C LYS A 19 -2.60 12.75 8.38
N VAL A 20 -2.04 12.22 7.30
CA VAL A 20 -0.66 12.51 6.88
C VAL A 20 -0.53 13.97 6.42
N ASN A 21 0.27 14.76 7.13
CA ASN A 21 0.56 16.14 6.73
C ASN A 21 1.84 16.23 5.87
N TYR A 22 1.66 16.15 4.55
CA TYR A 22 2.77 16.12 3.59
C TYR A 22 3.61 17.40 3.55
N THR A 23 3.09 18.57 3.95
CA THR A 23 3.88 19.82 3.95
C THR A 23 4.91 19.81 5.06
N TYR A 24 4.52 19.35 6.24
CA TYR A 24 5.39 19.26 7.41
C TYR A 24 6.52 18.26 7.17
N ILE A 25 6.18 17.04 6.76
CA ILE A 25 7.16 15.98 6.47
C ILE A 25 8.08 16.37 5.30
N ALA A 26 7.55 17.07 4.30
CA ALA A 26 8.38 17.60 3.21
C ALA A 26 9.42 18.62 3.70
N ALA A 27 9.06 19.48 4.65
CA ALA A 27 9.95 20.48 5.22
C ALA A 27 11.07 19.83 6.05
N ASP A 28 10.73 18.89 6.93
CA ASP A 28 11.69 18.19 7.80
C ASP A 28 12.79 17.47 7.00
N TYR A 29 12.42 16.84 5.89
CA TYR A 29 13.35 16.09 5.05
C TYR A 29 13.90 16.90 3.87
N SER A 30 13.59 18.21 3.78
CA SER A 30 13.98 19.09 2.66
C SER A 30 13.62 18.52 1.28
N VAL A 31 12.46 17.86 1.17
CA VAL A 31 11.96 17.24 -0.06
C VAL A 31 10.79 18.05 -0.61
N LYS A 32 10.67 18.17 -1.93
CA LYS A 32 9.48 18.77 -2.56
C LYS A 32 8.21 17.97 -2.19
N ARG A 33 7.21 18.64 -1.60
CA ARG A 33 5.89 18.08 -1.25
C ARG A 33 5.26 17.25 -2.37
N LEU A 34 5.26 17.77 -3.60
CA LEU A 34 4.69 17.10 -4.77
C LEU A 34 5.41 15.77 -5.09
N THR A 35 6.72 15.73 -4.94
CA THR A 35 7.54 14.54 -5.15
C THR A 35 7.23 13.48 -4.09
N LEU A 36 7.13 13.89 -2.83
CA LEU A 36 6.76 13.02 -1.70
C LEU A 36 5.35 12.44 -1.88
N LEU A 37 4.37 13.28 -2.23
CA LEU A 37 2.99 12.88 -2.48
C LEU A 37 2.88 11.87 -3.62
N ARG A 38 3.54 12.13 -4.76
CA ARG A 38 3.53 11.24 -5.93
C ARG A 38 4.15 9.89 -5.60
N ARG A 39 5.28 9.88 -4.90
CA ARG A 39 5.95 8.64 -4.43
C ARG A 39 5.11 7.87 -3.43
N HIS A 40 4.50 8.56 -2.46
CA HIS A 40 3.65 7.92 -1.46
C HIS A 40 2.38 7.33 -2.10
N ARG A 41 1.63 8.11 -2.90
CA ARG A 41 0.45 7.62 -3.62
C ARG A 41 0.77 6.54 -4.65
N GLY A 42 1.88 6.66 -5.37
CA GLY A 42 2.37 5.62 -6.27
C GLY A 42 2.76 4.32 -5.54
N LYS A 43 3.23 4.41 -4.29
CA LYS A 43 3.42 3.25 -3.40
C LYS A 43 2.10 2.76 -2.79
N ILE A 44 1.12 3.62 -2.50
CA ILE A 44 -0.21 3.22 -2.01
C ILE A 44 -0.96 2.38 -3.05
N ILE A 45 -0.76 2.63 -4.35
CA ILE A 45 -1.30 1.74 -5.40
C ILE A 45 -0.69 0.32 -5.29
N LYS A 46 0.47 0.16 -4.63
CA LYS A 46 1.09 -1.13 -4.29
C LYS A 46 0.78 -1.60 -2.85
N CYS A 47 -0.21 -1.03 -2.17
CA CYS A 47 -0.78 -1.69 -1.00
C CYS A 47 -1.53 -2.92 -1.50
N ARG A 48 -0.87 -4.07 -1.47
CA ARG A 48 -1.49 -5.37 -1.69
C ARG A 48 -2.58 -5.49 -0.62
N ASN A 49 -3.86 -5.42 -1.01
CA ASN A 49 -4.97 -5.50 -0.06
C ASN A 49 -5.04 -6.88 0.63
N LEU A 50 -4.29 -7.86 0.14
CA LEU A 50 -4.24 -9.23 0.60
C LEU A 50 -2.80 -9.61 0.92
N ASN A 51 -2.61 -10.33 2.03
CA ASN A 51 -1.34 -10.99 2.34
C ASN A 51 -1.10 -12.18 1.39
N GLU A 52 0.14 -12.61 1.22
CA GLU A 52 0.48 -13.71 0.29
C GLU A 52 -0.30 -15.00 0.60
N SER A 53 -0.45 -15.32 1.89
CA SER A 53 -1.28 -16.44 2.33
C SER A 53 -2.77 -16.28 1.97
N GLN A 54 -3.31 -15.06 2.03
CA GLN A 54 -4.70 -14.78 1.64
C GLN A 54 -4.87 -14.88 0.13
N GLU A 55 -3.89 -14.45 -0.66
CA GLU A 55 -3.91 -14.64 -2.11
C GLU A 55 -3.87 -16.13 -2.49
N GLN A 56 -3.01 -16.93 -1.84
CA GLN A 56 -2.96 -18.37 -2.09
C GLN A 56 -4.26 -19.09 -1.72
N ALA A 57 -4.84 -18.76 -0.56
CA ALA A 57 -6.15 -19.30 -0.17
C ALA A 57 -7.26 -18.94 -1.17
N LEU A 58 -7.26 -17.70 -1.70
CA LEU A 58 -8.19 -17.28 -2.76
C LEU A 58 -7.99 -18.06 -4.06
N ILE A 59 -6.74 -18.30 -4.46
CA ILE A 59 -6.41 -19.07 -5.66
C ILE A 59 -6.90 -20.52 -5.50
N GLU A 60 -6.69 -21.14 -4.34
CA GLU A 60 -7.16 -22.50 -4.07
C GLU A 60 -8.69 -22.58 -4.09
N TYR A 61 -9.37 -21.64 -3.44
CA TYR A 61 -10.83 -21.54 -3.45
C TYR A 61 -11.40 -21.43 -4.87
N ILE A 62 -10.83 -20.57 -5.70
CA ILE A 62 -11.24 -20.41 -7.10
C ILE A 62 -11.02 -21.71 -7.89
N LYS A 63 -9.90 -22.42 -7.68
CA LYS A 63 -9.63 -23.69 -8.36
C LYS A 63 -10.67 -24.76 -7.97
N ASP A 64 -11.02 -24.84 -6.69
CA ASP A 64 -11.99 -25.83 -6.22
C ASP A 64 -13.41 -25.54 -6.68
N LEU A 65 -13.79 -24.26 -6.76
CA LEU A 65 -15.05 -23.86 -7.39
C LEU A 65 -15.12 -24.23 -8.86
N ASN A 66 -14.04 -23.99 -9.60
CA ASN A 66 -13.97 -24.31 -11.02
C ASN A 66 -14.06 -25.83 -11.26
N LYS A 67 -13.40 -26.65 -10.43
CA LYS A 67 -13.56 -28.12 -10.46
C LYS A 67 -15.01 -28.57 -10.24
N ARG A 68 -15.76 -27.84 -9.41
CA ARG A 68 -17.16 -28.13 -9.10
C ARG A 68 -18.13 -27.53 -10.13
N GLY A 69 -17.63 -26.76 -11.11
CA GLY A 69 -18.47 -26.02 -12.07
C GLY A 69 -19.32 -24.92 -11.42
N LEU A 70 -18.95 -24.48 -10.22
CA LEU A 70 -19.70 -23.48 -9.47
C LEU A 70 -19.06 -22.10 -9.65
N PRO A 71 -19.86 -21.04 -9.88
CA PRO A 71 -19.32 -19.69 -9.89
C PRO A 71 -18.88 -19.28 -8.48
N PRO A 72 -17.88 -18.38 -8.34
CA PRO A 72 -17.51 -17.82 -7.05
C PRO A 72 -18.65 -17.03 -6.43
N ILE A 73 -18.98 -17.36 -5.18
CA ILE A 73 -20.03 -16.71 -4.40
C ILE A 73 -19.36 -15.69 -3.47
N ARG A 74 -19.89 -14.47 -3.44
CA ARG A 74 -19.38 -13.34 -2.66
C ARG A 74 -19.61 -13.48 -1.17
#